data_AF-A0A8T7ATZ0-F1
#
_entry.id   AF-A0A8T7ATZ0-F1
#
_cell.length_a   1.000
_cell.length_b   1.000
_cell.length_c   1.000
_cell.angle_alpha   90.00
_cell.angle_beta   90.00
_cell.angle_gamma   90.00
#
_symmetry.space_group_name_H-M   'P 1'
#
loop_
_entity.id
_entity.type
_entity.pdbx_description
1 polymer ?
#
loop_
_entity_poly.entity_id
_entity_poly.type
_entity_poly.pdbx_seq_one_letter_code
_entity_poly.pdbx_strand_id
1 'polypeptide(L)'
;MLTRQLTLAALLSCALAGNAIANDNERSREEILDRKGDRIERHLDRKGDRVDARLDRKGDRVDHRLDRKGDRIDARLDRKSDRAAAAGKDKAARHLDRKGDRIDNRLDRKGDRIDNRLDRKGDRVDHRLDRKGSRINNRLDRRGQRAGR
;
A
#
# COMPACT_ATOMS: atom_id res chain seq x y z
N MET A 1 -21.30 61.09 -35.32
CA MET A 1 -21.52 60.37 -34.04
C MET A 1 -21.71 58.86 -34.22
N LEU A 2 -22.41 58.41 -35.28
CA LEU A 2 -22.70 56.98 -35.53
C LEU A 2 -21.46 56.08 -35.72
N THR A 3 -20.41 56.55 -36.40
CA THR A 3 -19.17 55.76 -36.63
C THR A 3 -18.40 55.44 -35.34
N ARG A 4 -18.41 56.36 -34.37
CA ARG A 4 -17.77 56.19 -33.05
C ARG A 4 -18.52 55.18 -32.16
N GLN A 5 -19.84 55.10 -32.26
CA GLN A 5 -20.64 54.12 -31.51
C GLN A 5 -20.49 52.70 -32.08
N LEU A 6 -20.42 52.57 -33.40
CA LEU A 6 -20.18 51.28 -34.07
C LEU A 6 -18.81 50.68 -33.70
N THR A 7 -17.75 51.49 -33.61
CA THR A 7 -16.42 51.01 -33.19
C THR A 7 -16.38 50.62 -31.71
N LEU A 8 -17.09 51.34 -30.84
CA LEU A 8 -17.21 51.01 -29.41
C LEU A 8 -17.98 49.71 -29.18
N ALA A 9 -19.08 49.49 -29.90
CA ALA A 9 -19.86 48.27 -29.83
C ALA A 9 -19.08 47.05 -30.34
N ALA A 10 -18.33 47.21 -31.44
CA ALA A 10 -17.46 46.15 -31.97
C ALA A 10 -16.34 45.77 -30.98
N LEU A 11 -15.66 46.75 -30.39
CA LEU A 11 -14.64 46.51 -29.36
C LEU A 11 -15.21 45.83 -28.10
N LEU A 12 -16.39 46.24 -27.65
CA LEU A 12 -17.07 45.63 -26.51
C LEU A 12 -17.48 44.17 -26.80
N SER A 13 -17.95 43.89 -28.02
CA SER A 13 -18.30 42.53 -28.45
C SER A 13 -17.09 41.60 -28.53
N CYS A 14 -15.95 42.10 -29.05
CA CYS A 14 -14.69 41.36 -29.07
C CYS A 14 -14.15 41.11 -27.66
N ALA A 15 -14.27 42.09 -26.75
CA ALA A 15 -13.86 41.92 -25.35
C ALA A 15 -14.72 40.87 -24.62
N LEU A 16 -16.05 40.89 -24.84
CA LEU A 16 -16.97 39.89 -24.29
C LEU A 16 -16.73 38.48 -24.86
N ALA A 17 -16.52 38.37 -26.18
CA ALA A 17 -16.21 37.09 -26.82
C ALA A 17 -14.85 36.53 -26.37
N GLY A 18 -13.82 37.39 -26.24
CA GLY A 18 -12.52 37.01 -25.71
C GLY A 18 -12.59 36.49 -24.27
N ASN A 19 -13.37 37.15 -23.40
CA ASN A 19 -13.60 36.70 -22.03
C ASN A 19 -14.37 35.39 -21.95
N ALA A 20 -15.37 35.18 -22.80
CA ALA A 20 -16.13 33.92 -22.84
C ALA A 20 -15.25 32.73 -23.28
N ILE A 21 -14.45 32.91 -24.34
CA ILE A 21 -13.54 31.88 -24.85
C ILE A 21 -12.42 31.57 -23.85
N ALA A 22 -11.92 32.57 -23.12
CA ALA A 22 -10.94 32.36 -22.06
C ALA A 22 -11.50 31.52 -20.90
N ASN A 23 -12.72 31.83 -20.45
CA ASN A 23 -13.39 31.14 -19.34
C ASN A 23 -13.74 29.68 -19.67
N ASP A 24 -14.19 29.40 -20.89
CA ASP A 24 -14.46 28.03 -21.36
C ASP A 24 -13.17 27.20 -21.48
N ASN A 25 -12.06 27.82 -21.90
CA ASN A 25 -10.75 27.17 -21.93
C ASN A 25 -10.20 26.88 -20.53
N GLU A 26 -10.43 27.75 -19.55
CA GLU A 26 -10.06 27.53 -18.15
C GLU A 26 -10.82 26.35 -17.54
N ARG A 27 -12.15 26.33 -17.67
CA ARG A 27 -12.99 25.21 -17.18
C ARG A 27 -12.59 23.88 -17.80
N SER A 28 -12.36 23.86 -19.12
CA SER A 28 -11.92 22.66 -19.83
C SER A 28 -10.57 22.15 -19.33
N ARG A 29 -9.66 23.04 -18.91
CA ARG A 29 -8.34 22.69 -18.38
C ARG A 29 -8.43 22.17 -16.95
N GLU A 30 -9.22 22.79 -16.09
CA GLU A 30 -9.48 22.30 -14.73
C GLU A 30 -10.06 20.88 -14.79
N GLU A 31 -11.06 20.65 -15.63
CA GLU A 31 -11.68 19.33 -15.77
C GLU A 31 -10.70 18.24 -16.25
N ILE A 32 -9.71 18.61 -17.09
CA ILE A 32 -8.64 17.69 -17.51
C ILE A 32 -7.68 17.41 -16.35
N LEU A 33 -7.35 18.42 -15.54
CA LEU A 33 -6.46 18.27 -14.39
C LEU A 33 -7.10 17.42 -13.30
N ASP A 34 -8.39 17.59 -13.04
CA ASP A 34 -9.16 16.80 -12.08
C ASP A 34 -9.24 15.34 -12.51
N ARG A 35 -9.67 15.08 -13.76
CA ARG A 35 -9.69 13.70 -14.32
C ARG A 35 -8.31 13.04 -14.25
N LYS A 36 -7.24 13.82 -14.41
CA LYS A 36 -5.86 13.33 -14.30
C LYS A 36 -5.49 13.04 -12.85
N GLY A 37 -5.90 13.89 -11.91
CA GLY A 37 -5.79 13.66 -10.46
C GLY A 37 -6.44 12.33 -10.08
N ASP A 38 -7.72 12.17 -10.39
CA ASP A 38 -8.48 10.96 -10.09
C ASP A 38 -7.85 9.70 -10.69
N ARG A 39 -7.34 9.80 -11.93
CA ARG A 39 -6.68 8.66 -12.58
C ARG A 39 -5.40 8.27 -11.84
N ILE A 40 -4.65 9.23 -11.33
CA ILE A 40 -3.43 8.98 -10.58
C ILE A 40 -3.75 8.39 -9.21
N GLU A 41 -4.73 8.95 -8.50
CA GLU A 41 -5.19 8.45 -7.20
C GLU A 41 -5.61 6.98 -7.31
N ARG A 42 -6.54 6.67 -8.21
CA ARG A 42 -6.94 5.27 -8.51
C ARG A 42 -5.79 4.37 -8.96
N HIS A 43 -4.69 4.91 -9.46
CA HIS A 43 -3.52 4.11 -9.80
C HIS A 43 -2.62 3.84 -8.59
N LEU A 44 -2.52 4.80 -7.67
CA LEU A 44 -1.80 4.64 -6.42
C LEU A 44 -2.54 3.68 -5.48
N ASP A 45 -3.86 3.78 -5.37
CA ASP A 45 -4.67 2.89 -4.52
C ASP A 45 -4.54 1.44 -4.97
N ARG A 46 -4.81 1.16 -6.25
CA ARG A 46 -4.62 -0.18 -6.83
C ARG A 46 -3.21 -0.72 -6.66
N LYS A 47 -2.22 0.18 -6.57
CA LYS A 47 -0.84 -0.21 -6.31
C LYS A 47 -0.61 -0.54 -4.83
N GLY A 48 -1.22 0.20 -3.91
CA GLY A 48 -1.32 -0.12 -2.49
C GLY A 48 -1.93 -1.51 -2.30
N ASP A 49 -3.17 -1.70 -2.77
CA ASP A 49 -3.89 -2.98 -2.68
C ASP A 49 -3.08 -4.17 -3.18
N ARG A 50 -2.36 -3.99 -4.30
CA ARG A 50 -1.51 -5.03 -4.87
C ARG A 50 -0.30 -5.34 -4.00
N VAL A 51 0.27 -4.34 -3.33
CA VAL A 51 1.37 -4.58 -2.40
C VAL A 51 0.86 -5.28 -1.15
N ASP A 52 -0.28 -4.85 -0.59
CA ASP A 52 -0.87 -5.43 0.61
C ASP A 52 -1.21 -6.90 0.39
N ALA A 53 -1.95 -7.20 -0.69
CA ALA A 53 -2.26 -8.57 -1.07
C ALA A 53 -1.01 -9.44 -1.33
N ARG A 54 0.15 -8.85 -1.64
CA ARG A 54 1.42 -9.59 -1.78
C ARG A 54 2.13 -9.78 -0.44
N LEU A 55 1.97 -8.86 0.51
CA LEU A 55 2.50 -8.98 1.86
C LEU A 55 1.70 -10.02 2.64
N ASP A 56 0.37 -10.00 2.56
CA ASP A 56 -0.53 -10.97 3.20
C ASP A 56 -0.22 -12.39 2.75
N ARG A 57 -0.25 -12.65 1.43
CA ARG A 57 0.12 -13.97 0.87
C ARG A 57 1.52 -14.43 1.26
N LYS A 58 2.41 -13.48 1.55
CA LYS A 58 3.76 -13.79 2.01
C LYS A 58 3.76 -14.17 3.49
N GLY A 59 2.97 -13.49 4.33
CA GLY A 59 2.66 -13.85 5.72
C GLY A 59 2.11 -15.27 5.78
N ASP A 60 1.00 -15.53 5.10
CA ASP A 60 0.34 -16.85 5.07
C ASP A 60 1.31 -17.99 4.68
N ARG A 61 2.18 -17.72 3.69
CA ARG A 61 3.18 -18.69 3.24
C ARG A 61 4.26 -18.94 4.29
N VAL A 62 4.64 -17.93 5.05
CA VAL A 62 5.59 -18.08 6.16
C VAL A 62 4.95 -18.91 7.25
N ASP A 63 3.72 -18.60 7.65
CA ASP A 63 3.00 -19.27 8.74
C ASP A 63 2.83 -20.74 8.43
N HIS A 64 2.26 -21.07 7.27
CA HIS A 64 2.15 -22.46 6.82
C HIS A 64 3.49 -23.21 6.75
N ARG A 65 4.62 -22.52 6.53
CA ARG A 65 5.93 -23.16 6.54
C ARG A 65 6.47 -23.35 7.94
N LEU A 66 6.15 -22.48 8.88
CA LEU A 66 6.51 -22.61 10.28
C LEU A 66 5.68 -23.71 10.95
N ASP A 67 4.38 -23.75 10.72
CA ASP A 67 3.47 -24.79 11.25
C ASP A 67 3.90 -26.18 10.78
N ARG A 68 4.02 -26.39 9.47
CA ARG A 68 4.48 -27.67 8.89
C ARG A 68 5.89 -28.07 9.33
N LYS A 69 6.68 -27.11 9.83
CA LYS A 69 7.99 -27.38 10.39
C LYS A 69 7.89 -27.75 11.87
N GLY A 70 7.03 -27.09 12.64
CA GLY A 70 6.64 -27.46 14.01
C GLY A 70 6.14 -28.89 14.05
N ASP A 71 5.06 -29.19 13.31
CA ASP A 71 4.45 -30.53 13.24
C ASP A 71 5.47 -31.64 12.95
N ARG A 72 6.41 -31.37 12.04
CA ARG A 72 7.46 -32.34 11.67
C ARG A 72 8.51 -32.52 12.74
N ILE A 73 8.77 -31.51 13.55
CA ILE A 73 9.69 -31.59 14.68
C ILE A 73 9.01 -32.34 15.82
N ASP A 74 7.76 -31.99 16.13
CA ASP A 74 6.97 -32.59 17.22
C ASP A 74 6.80 -34.08 16.99
N ALA A 75 6.29 -34.46 15.80
CA ALA A 75 6.16 -35.87 15.42
C ALA A 75 7.49 -36.65 15.48
N ARG A 76 8.64 -36.00 15.34
CA ARG A 76 9.96 -36.64 15.48
C ARG A 76 10.43 -36.73 16.93
N LEU A 77 10.07 -35.75 17.76
CA LEU A 77 10.41 -35.72 19.18
C LEU A 77 9.52 -36.69 19.94
N ASP A 78 8.22 -36.73 19.67
CA ASP A 78 7.25 -37.65 20.27
C ASP A 78 7.69 -39.09 20.05
N ARG A 79 7.94 -39.49 18.79
CA ARG A 79 8.44 -40.84 18.47
C ARG A 79 9.74 -41.21 19.19
N LYS A 80 10.61 -40.23 19.46
CA LYS A 80 11.84 -40.45 20.22
C LYS A 80 11.57 -40.54 21.71
N SER A 81 10.64 -39.73 22.22
CA SER A 81 10.20 -39.72 23.61
C SER A 81 9.53 -41.06 23.95
N ASP A 82 8.58 -41.51 23.13
CA ASP A 82 7.90 -42.80 23.26
C ASP A 82 8.89 -43.96 23.27
N ARG A 83 9.85 -43.95 22.34
CA ARG A 83 10.90 -44.99 22.29
C ARG A 83 11.80 -44.96 23.52
N ALA A 84 12.09 -43.79 24.06
CA ALA A 84 12.88 -43.66 25.29
C ALA A 84 12.09 -44.15 26.50
N ALA A 85 10.81 -43.80 26.61
CA ALA A 85 9.91 -44.26 27.66
C ALA A 85 9.74 -45.80 27.62
N ALA A 86 9.49 -46.37 26.44
CA ALA A 86 9.40 -47.82 26.25
C ALA A 86 10.70 -48.57 26.63
N ALA A 87 11.85 -47.90 26.57
CA ALA A 87 13.14 -48.44 27.00
C ALA A 87 13.46 -48.16 28.48
N GLY A 88 12.51 -47.66 29.28
CA GLY A 88 12.68 -47.32 30.70
C GLY A 88 13.54 -46.07 30.94
N LYS A 89 13.72 -45.21 29.92
CA LYS A 89 14.57 -44.01 29.98
C LYS A 89 13.74 -42.74 30.19
N ASP A 90 12.96 -42.68 31.27
CA ASP A 90 12.02 -41.58 31.54
C ASP A 90 12.67 -40.20 31.65
N LYS A 91 13.93 -40.13 32.11
CA LYS A 91 14.70 -38.87 32.14
C LYS A 91 15.00 -38.36 30.72
N ALA A 92 15.27 -39.28 29.78
CA ALA A 92 15.54 -38.93 28.39
C ALA A 92 14.26 -38.53 27.65
N ALA A 93 13.14 -39.23 27.90
CA ALA A 93 11.82 -38.87 27.39
C ALA A 93 11.44 -37.44 27.81
N ARG A 94 11.43 -37.15 29.12
CA ARG A 94 11.16 -35.78 29.63
C ARG A 94 12.11 -34.71 29.11
N HIS A 95 13.36 -35.07 28.79
CA HIS A 95 14.29 -34.12 28.18
C HIS A 95 13.94 -33.83 26.72
N LEU A 96 13.41 -34.80 25.98
CA LEU A 96 12.93 -34.62 24.61
C LEU A 96 11.66 -33.75 24.58
N ASP A 97 10.72 -33.97 25.50
CA ASP A 97 9.49 -33.15 25.59
C ASP A 97 9.84 -31.68 25.83
N ARG A 98 10.66 -31.40 26.86
CA ARG A 98 11.16 -30.04 27.14
C ARG A 98 11.95 -29.44 25.97
N LYS A 99 12.53 -30.27 25.12
CA LYS A 99 13.23 -29.81 23.91
C LYS A 99 12.23 -29.41 22.84
N GLY A 100 11.10 -30.11 22.72
CA GLY A 100 9.94 -29.74 21.90
C GLY A 100 9.45 -28.36 22.28
N ASP A 101 9.07 -28.18 23.56
CA ASP A 101 8.57 -26.89 24.08
C ASP A 101 9.52 -25.72 23.75
N ARG A 102 10.84 -25.91 23.88
CA ARG A 102 11.82 -24.87 23.56
C ARG A 102 11.92 -24.57 22.07
N ILE A 103 11.68 -25.56 21.22
CA ILE A 103 11.67 -25.37 19.77
C ILE A 103 10.40 -24.64 19.36
N ASP A 104 9.25 -24.97 19.93
CA ASP A 104 7.97 -24.31 19.62
C ASP A 104 8.04 -22.83 19.99
N ASN A 105 8.45 -22.54 21.22
CA ASN A 105 8.73 -21.18 21.68
C ASN A 105 9.72 -20.41 20.76
N ARG A 106 10.64 -21.11 20.10
CA ARG A 106 11.58 -20.50 19.14
C ARG A 106 10.95 -20.28 17.76
N LEU A 107 10.04 -21.15 17.34
CA LEU A 107 9.30 -21.02 16.10
C LEU A 107 8.27 -19.89 16.21
N ASP A 108 7.54 -19.79 17.32
CA ASP A 108 6.58 -18.71 17.60
C ASP A 108 7.27 -17.35 17.56
N ARG A 109 8.33 -17.17 18.37
CA ARG A 109 9.15 -15.94 18.36
C ARG A 109 9.74 -15.63 16.99
N LYS A 110 9.90 -16.63 16.12
CA LYS A 110 10.36 -16.42 14.76
C LYS A 110 9.23 -15.96 13.85
N GLY A 111 8.02 -16.51 14.00
CA GLY A 111 6.78 -16.02 13.38
C GLY A 111 6.59 -14.55 13.70
N ASP A 112 6.50 -14.21 14.99
CA ASP A 112 6.32 -12.84 15.46
C ASP A 112 7.32 -11.85 14.84
N ARG A 113 8.60 -12.24 14.74
CA ARG A 113 9.64 -11.37 14.15
C ARG A 113 9.46 -11.17 12.66
N ILE A 114 8.93 -12.18 11.96
CA ILE A 114 8.66 -12.07 10.53
C ILE A 114 7.43 -11.18 10.31
N ASP A 115 6.38 -11.34 11.11
CA ASP A 115 5.15 -10.55 11.02
C ASP A 115 5.44 -9.08 11.27
N ASN A 116 6.12 -8.77 12.40
CA ASN A 116 6.59 -7.42 12.70
C ASN A 116 7.46 -6.82 11.58
N ARG A 117 8.17 -7.64 10.80
CA ARG A 117 8.97 -7.16 9.66
C ARG A 117 8.12 -6.93 8.41
N LEU A 118 7.07 -7.72 8.21
CA LEU A 118 6.11 -7.54 7.13
C LEU A 118 5.27 -6.29 7.38
N ASP A 119 4.78 -6.07 8.60
CA ASP A 119 4.02 -4.88 9.00
C ASP A 119 4.81 -3.59 8.75
N ARG A 120 6.03 -3.51 9.31
CA ARG A 120 6.94 -2.37 9.08
C ARG A 120 7.26 -2.14 7.60
N LYS A 121 7.16 -3.19 6.79
CA LYS A 121 7.35 -3.08 5.34
C LYS A 121 6.09 -2.54 4.66
N GLY A 122 4.91 -2.94 5.10
CA GLY A 122 3.61 -2.34 4.74
C GLY A 122 3.62 -0.85 5.04
N ASP A 123 3.83 -0.46 6.30
CA ASP A 123 3.87 0.95 6.74
C ASP A 123 4.81 1.81 5.88
N ARG A 124 6.00 1.27 5.56
CA ARG A 124 6.99 1.97 4.74
C ARG A 124 6.51 2.15 3.30
N VAL A 125 5.78 1.18 2.74
CA VAL A 125 5.18 1.32 1.42
C VAL A 125 4.09 2.37 1.46
N ASP A 126 3.21 2.33 2.44
CA ASP A 126 2.08 3.26 2.57
C ASP A 126 2.57 4.69 2.68
N HIS A 127 3.49 4.96 3.60
CA HIS A 127 4.12 6.29 3.70
C HIS A 127 4.80 6.76 2.41
N ARG A 128 5.31 5.85 1.57
CA ARG A 128 5.89 6.21 0.27
C ARG A 128 4.81 6.50 -0.77
N LEU A 129 3.70 5.78 -0.74
CA LEU A 129 2.55 6.02 -1.60
C LEU A 129 1.87 7.34 -1.23
N ASP A 130 1.64 7.60 0.05
CA ASP A 130 1.09 8.87 0.56
C ASP A 130 1.93 10.06 0.14
N ARG A 131 3.24 10.03 0.44
CA ARG A 131 4.17 11.10 0.03
C ARG A 131 4.17 11.29 -1.48
N LYS A 132 3.99 10.23 -2.25
CA LYS A 132 3.92 10.33 -3.71
C LYS A 132 2.58 10.96 -4.14
N GLY A 133 1.47 10.58 -3.53
CA GLY A 133 0.15 11.19 -3.72
C GLY A 133 0.19 12.69 -3.44
N SER A 134 0.63 13.10 -2.24
CA SER A 134 0.70 14.51 -1.86
C SER A 134 1.60 15.32 -2.80
N ARG A 135 2.73 14.78 -3.25
CA ARG A 135 3.61 15.45 -4.22
C ARG A 135 2.94 15.66 -5.58
N ILE A 136 2.09 14.71 -5.99
CA ILE A 136 1.37 14.83 -7.25
C ILE A 136 0.24 15.84 -7.11
N ASN A 137 -0.55 15.78 -6.03
CA ASN A 137 -1.62 16.74 -5.74
C ASN A 137 -1.06 18.17 -5.73
N ASN A 138 0.00 18.43 -4.96
CA ASN A 138 0.69 19.73 -4.94
C ASN A 138 1.16 20.20 -6.33
N ARG A 139 1.53 19.28 -7.23
CA ARG A 139 1.95 19.62 -8.60
C ARG A 139 0.75 19.92 -9.50
N LEU A 140 -0.37 19.21 -9.32
CA LEU A 140 -1.62 19.47 -10.03
C LEU A 140 -2.21 20.81 -9.59
N ASP A 141 -2.26 21.09 -8.29
CA ASP A 141 -2.76 22.36 -7.74
C ASP A 141 -1.98 23.56 -8.29
N ARG A 142 -0.64 23.50 -8.25
CA ARG A 142 0.22 24.54 -8.84
C ARG A 142 0.01 24.70 -10.33
N ARG A 143 -0.39 23.64 -11.04
CA ARG A 143 -0.66 23.69 -12.48
C ARG A 143 -2.04 24.28 -12.76
N GLY A 144 -3.04 23.99 -11.92
CA GLY A 144 -4.35 24.64 -11.96
C GLY A 144 -4.25 26.14 -11.69
N GLN A 145 -3.55 26.53 -10.62
CA GLN A 145 -3.33 27.96 -10.28
C GLN A 145 -2.58 28.76 -11.36
N ARG A 146 -1.69 28.11 -12.11
CA ARG A 146 -1.00 28.73 -13.27
C ARG A 146 -1.88 28.78 -14.53
N ALA A 147 -2.88 27.91 -14.62
CA ALA A 147 -3.77 27.83 -15.77
C ALA A 147 -4.98 28.77 -15.64
N GLY A 148 -5.39 29.12 -14.41
CA GLY A 148 -6.40 30.14 -14.11
C GLY A 148 -5.82 31.53 -13.79
N ARG A 149 -4.59 31.82 -14.25
CA ARG A 149 -3.99 33.15 -14.31
C ARG A 149 -3.77 33.52 -15.76
#